data_AF-A0A944IH45-F1
#
_entry.id   AF-A0A944IH45-F1
#
_cell.length_a   1.000
_cell.length_b   1.000
_cell.length_c   1.000
_cell.angle_alpha   90.00
_cell.angle_beta   90.00
_cell.angle_gamma   90.00
#
_symmetry.space_group_name_H-M   'P 1'
#
loop_
_entity.id
_entity.type
_entity.pdbx_description
1 polymer ?
#
loop_
_entity_poly.entity_id
_entity_poly.type
_entity_poly.pdbx_seq_one_letter_code
_entity_poly.pdbx_strand_id
1 'polypeptide(L)'
;MRGHPRRTTLTAALLAATALLSGCGRLGEDSGSDAELAVSTTTAILADLVGRVGGDRVDVTSIVPRNGDPHSYEPSPGDATGVTRADVVFSNGLLLEEPGIMKMVHTNAGKSAPKIELGERLEEYGGTVIELEEDLGLDVLWLGWAVEGEVAGAGSQVRTTATKLEGPGDLRVYLTDTLGRPKVYVDSSDGFDDADSFTLPPEAHTHVNWAFSEPGVYRLTVEGRTETLDGGGEEIGSGTFTFTVGDAAEPPAGTEVLDSGHADVALDAETGEVYVRTDGAGGETRRVAAEDVVLDVPDRARESVPEEKPYAFLGAPGDDLWVLPQAVLGKHVHGDLDPHTWEDVANAEAYVRRIEAELIEADPEGRATYEKNAAAYLRTLGALDEEVARTLATVPEENRKLVTTHDAFGYLAKAYGMEVVGFVVPVPNQEPSAAEVEKLGDTIRDKRVPSVFLEPNLAARADVLRRVAEDQRVGVCTLYGDSFDDKIHDYVSMMRHNAKELARCLGGSA
;
A
#
# COMPACT_ATOMS: atom_id res chain seq x y z
N MET A 1 55.75 71.20 51.59
CA MET A 1 55.20 71.49 52.94
C MET A 1 53.74 71.09 52.96
N ARG A 2 53.35 70.38 54.03
CA ARG A 2 51.98 70.14 54.52
C ARG A 2 51.11 69.18 53.70
N GLY A 3 51.21 67.90 54.05
CA GLY A 3 50.11 66.95 53.89
C GLY A 3 49.09 67.05 55.02
N HIS A 4 47.97 66.35 54.85
CA HIS A 4 46.95 65.84 55.79
C HIS A 4 45.61 65.72 55.02
N PRO A 5 44.56 65.03 55.51
CA PRO A 5 44.49 63.68 56.05
C PRO A 5 43.21 62.92 55.56
N ARG A 6 42.99 61.73 56.11
CA ARG A 6 41.75 60.94 56.08
C ARG A 6 40.53 61.73 56.61
N ARG A 7 39.32 61.45 56.11
CA ARG A 7 38.15 61.00 56.92
C ARG A 7 36.91 60.65 56.08
N THR A 8 36.41 59.46 56.40
CA THR A 8 35.12 58.83 56.14
C THR A 8 33.92 59.64 56.64
N THR A 9 32.77 59.55 55.94
CA THR A 9 31.45 59.20 56.53
C THR A 9 30.42 58.85 55.45
N LEU A 10 29.65 57.78 55.72
CA LEU A 10 28.50 57.24 54.99
C LEU A 10 27.32 58.22 54.93
N THR A 11 26.47 58.15 53.88
CA THR A 11 25.01 57.92 54.04
C THR A 11 24.27 57.56 52.74
N ALA A 12 23.47 56.50 52.84
CA ALA A 12 22.13 56.23 52.30
C ALA A 12 21.84 56.11 50.78
N ALA A 13 21.36 54.91 50.44
CA ALA A 13 20.47 54.48 49.35
C ALA A 13 19.15 55.29 49.28
N LEU A 14 18.30 55.29 48.24
CA LEU A 14 17.96 54.36 47.15
C LEU A 14 17.07 55.12 46.11
N LEU A 15 16.86 54.51 44.94
CA LEU A 15 15.75 54.72 43.95
C LEU A 15 15.82 55.90 42.96
N ALA A 16 16.29 55.61 41.75
CA ALA A 16 15.52 55.69 40.49
C ALA A 16 16.49 55.59 39.29
N ALA A 17 16.50 54.45 38.60
CA ALA A 17 17.13 54.37 37.28
C ALA A 17 16.36 53.34 36.43
N THR A 18 15.35 53.83 35.73
CA THR A 18 14.73 53.19 34.59
C THR A 18 15.52 53.50 33.32
N ALA A 19 15.64 52.47 32.47
CA ALA A 19 15.90 52.50 31.03
C ALA A 19 17.34 52.76 30.55
N LEU A 20 18.01 51.68 30.12
CA LEU A 20 18.32 51.38 28.70
C LEU A 20 19.32 50.21 28.65
N LEU A 21 18.79 48.98 28.65
CA LEU A 21 19.52 47.81 28.18
C LEU A 21 18.89 47.41 26.85
N SER A 22 19.50 47.85 25.74
CA SER A 22 19.24 47.29 24.42
C SER A 22 19.71 45.84 24.41
N GLY A 23 18.81 44.93 24.78
CA GLY A 23 18.95 43.52 24.49
C GLY A 23 18.72 43.30 23.00
N CYS A 24 19.74 42.80 22.30
CA CYS A 24 19.58 42.17 20.99
C CYS A 24 18.79 40.86 21.18
N GLY A 25 17.49 40.96 21.32
CA GLY A 25 16.56 39.87 21.07
C GLY A 25 16.05 39.99 19.65
N ARG A 26 16.73 39.36 18.68
CA ARG A 26 16.02 38.84 17.52
C ARG A 26 15.29 37.59 18.01
N LEU A 27 14.12 37.80 18.61
CA LEU A 27 13.09 36.79 18.58
C LEU A 27 12.81 36.57 17.10
N GLY A 28 12.99 35.34 16.63
CA GLY A 28 12.59 34.97 15.28
C GLY A 28 11.13 35.39 15.12
N GLU A 29 10.87 36.20 14.10
CA GLU A 29 9.54 36.25 13.51
C GLU A 29 9.22 34.81 13.12
N ASP A 30 8.26 34.20 13.82
CA ASP A 30 7.50 33.09 13.25
C ASP A 30 6.95 33.65 11.94
N SER A 31 7.53 33.21 10.82
CA SER A 31 6.92 33.39 9.51
C SER A 31 5.73 32.43 9.46
N GLY A 32 4.66 32.78 10.18
CA GLY A 32 3.35 32.16 9.97
C GLY A 32 2.99 32.37 8.51
N SER A 33 2.66 31.28 7.83
CA SER A 33 2.18 31.34 6.46
C SER A 33 0.96 32.27 6.37
N ASP A 34 0.93 33.15 5.36
CA ASP A 34 -0.26 33.96 5.03
C ASP A 34 -1.33 33.12 4.30
N ALA A 35 -1.14 31.80 4.20
CA ALA A 35 -2.10 30.88 3.59
C ALA A 35 -3.40 30.80 4.39
N GLU A 36 -4.51 30.60 3.67
CA GLU A 36 -5.85 30.50 4.26
C GLU A 36 -6.13 29.11 4.82
N LEU A 37 -5.55 28.07 4.21
CA LEU A 37 -5.71 26.67 4.62
C LEU A 37 -4.35 26.02 4.91
N ALA A 38 -4.20 25.43 6.08
CA ALA A 38 -3.15 24.46 6.35
C ALA A 38 -3.61 23.09 5.82
N VAL A 39 -2.84 22.49 4.90
CA VAL A 39 -3.17 21.21 4.28
C VAL A 39 -2.09 20.18 4.61
N SER A 40 -2.51 19.01 5.07
CA SER A 40 -1.63 17.85 5.17
C SER A 40 -1.92 16.87 4.04
N THR A 41 -0.88 16.31 3.43
CA THR A 41 -1.02 15.21 2.45
C THR A 41 -0.26 13.99 2.91
N THR A 42 -0.69 12.79 2.52
CA THR A 42 0.07 11.56 2.87
C THR A 42 1.37 11.47 2.10
N THR A 43 1.37 11.75 0.79
CA THR A 43 2.56 11.64 -0.07
C THR A 43 3.01 12.99 -0.65
N ALA A 44 4.28 13.04 -1.07
CA ALA A 44 4.87 14.22 -1.70
C ALA A 44 4.30 14.50 -3.09
N ILE A 45 3.80 13.46 -3.78
CA ILE A 45 3.11 13.58 -5.07
C ILE A 45 1.80 14.36 -4.86
N LEU A 46 0.99 13.95 -3.88
CA LEU A 46 -0.23 14.67 -3.52
C LEU A 46 0.07 16.10 -3.06
N ALA A 47 1.16 16.30 -2.31
CA ALA A 47 1.57 17.64 -1.90
C ALA A 47 1.84 18.58 -3.09
N ASP A 48 2.52 18.09 -4.15
CA ASP A 48 2.73 18.87 -5.37
C ASP A 48 1.39 19.16 -6.07
N LEU A 49 0.55 18.15 -6.31
CA LEU A 49 -0.75 18.35 -6.98
C LEU A 49 -1.63 19.36 -6.24
N VAL A 50 -1.74 19.23 -4.91
CA VAL A 50 -2.52 20.16 -4.08
C VAL A 50 -1.89 21.56 -4.09
N GLY A 51 -0.57 21.68 -4.00
CA GLY A 51 0.12 22.96 -4.11
C GLY A 51 -0.10 23.65 -5.46
N ARG A 52 -0.18 22.90 -6.57
CA ARG A 52 -0.44 23.45 -7.91
C ARG A 52 -1.85 24.03 -8.05
N VAL A 53 -2.84 23.42 -7.40
CA VAL A 53 -4.22 23.91 -7.41
C VAL A 53 -4.40 25.05 -6.41
N GLY A 54 -3.94 24.86 -5.17
CA GLY A 54 -4.15 25.80 -4.08
C GLY A 54 -3.32 27.09 -4.17
N GLY A 55 -2.11 27.01 -4.73
CA GLY A 55 -1.18 28.14 -4.83
C GLY A 55 -0.90 28.78 -3.46
N ASP A 56 -0.77 30.11 -3.43
CA ASP A 56 -0.45 30.85 -2.20
C ASP A 56 -1.59 30.82 -1.13
N ARG A 57 -2.76 30.24 -1.43
CA ARG A 57 -3.86 30.11 -0.47
C ARG A 57 -3.74 28.87 0.42
N VAL A 58 -2.85 27.94 0.11
CA VAL A 58 -2.66 26.71 0.89
C VAL A 58 -1.22 26.61 1.37
N ASP A 59 -1.03 26.14 2.60
CA ASP A 59 0.25 25.72 3.15
C ASP A 59 0.27 24.20 3.23
N VAL A 60 0.96 23.54 2.29
CA VAL A 60 0.87 22.09 2.10
C VAL A 60 2.09 21.38 2.70
N THR A 61 1.85 20.43 3.60
CA THR A 61 2.89 19.59 4.20
C THR A 61 2.61 18.11 3.93
N SER A 62 3.62 17.38 3.44
CA SER A 62 3.54 15.93 3.26
C SER A 62 3.97 15.19 4.53
N ILE A 63 3.21 14.16 4.91
CA ILE A 63 3.54 13.23 6.00
C ILE A 63 4.72 12.35 5.60
N VAL A 64 4.59 11.64 4.48
CA VAL A 64 5.69 10.85 3.92
C VAL A 64 6.63 11.84 3.20
N PRO A 65 7.89 11.98 3.64
CA PRO A 65 8.81 12.91 3.03
C PRO A 65 9.19 12.46 1.61
N ARG A 66 9.81 13.37 0.85
CA ARG A 66 10.49 13.01 -0.41
C ARG A 66 11.48 11.88 -0.14
N ASN A 67 11.59 10.95 -1.08
CA ASN A 67 12.35 9.70 -0.98
C ASN A 67 11.84 8.73 0.11
N GLY A 68 10.72 9.06 0.77
CA GLY A 68 9.97 8.15 1.63
C GLY A 68 9.05 7.25 0.81
N ASP A 69 8.72 6.10 1.39
CA ASP A 69 7.86 5.08 0.80
C ASP A 69 6.53 5.02 1.59
N PRO A 70 5.38 5.31 0.97
CA PRO A 70 4.09 5.37 1.66
C PRO A 70 3.63 4.01 2.18
N HIS A 71 4.13 2.90 1.64
CA HIS A 71 3.73 1.54 2.00
C HIS A 71 4.32 1.05 3.34
N SER A 72 5.35 1.72 3.88
CA SER A 72 5.95 1.38 5.19
C SER A 72 6.30 2.54 6.09
N TYR A 73 6.03 3.76 5.66
CA TYR A 73 6.50 4.92 6.40
C TYR A 73 5.95 4.92 7.83
N GLU A 74 6.83 4.87 8.82
CA GLU A 74 6.47 4.96 10.23
C GLU A 74 6.32 6.45 10.63
N PRO A 75 5.11 6.91 10.99
CA PRO A 75 4.88 8.32 11.30
C PRO A 75 5.62 8.79 12.55
N SER A 76 6.19 9.99 12.49
CA SER A 76 6.85 10.64 13.63
C SER A 76 5.88 11.51 14.45
N PRO A 77 6.25 11.88 15.69
CA PRO A 77 5.50 12.88 16.46
C PRO A 77 5.40 14.25 15.78
N GLY A 78 6.35 14.58 14.89
CA GLY A 78 6.31 15.81 14.09
C GLY A 78 5.16 15.78 13.09
N ASP A 79 4.95 14.64 12.43
CA ASP A 79 3.89 14.46 11.44
C ASP A 79 2.52 14.55 12.10
N ALA A 80 2.36 13.93 13.28
CA ALA A 80 1.14 14.07 14.09
C ALA A 80 0.84 15.53 14.46
N THR A 81 1.88 16.34 14.73
CA THR A 81 1.72 17.77 15.00
C THR A 81 1.29 18.54 13.75
N GLY A 82 1.83 18.18 12.58
CA GLY A 82 1.40 18.74 11.28
C GLY A 82 -0.07 18.46 11.02
N VAL A 83 -0.48 17.20 11.13
CA VAL A 83 -1.88 16.78 10.95
C VAL A 83 -2.83 17.46 11.93
N THR A 84 -2.42 17.65 13.20
CA THR A 84 -3.25 18.34 14.20
C THR A 84 -3.58 19.78 13.82
N ARG A 85 -2.71 20.43 13.03
CA ARG A 85 -2.87 21.82 12.57
C ARG A 85 -3.57 21.94 11.22
N ALA A 86 -3.76 20.82 10.53
CA ALA A 86 -4.34 20.84 9.20
C ALA A 86 -5.85 21.12 9.26
N ASP A 87 -6.31 22.01 8.38
CA ASP A 87 -7.72 22.26 8.12
C ASP A 87 -8.31 21.17 7.22
N VAL A 88 -7.47 20.59 6.34
CA VAL A 88 -7.83 19.50 5.41
C VAL A 88 -6.68 18.50 5.30
N VAL A 89 -7.00 17.20 5.24
CA VAL A 89 -6.03 16.14 4.98
C VAL A 89 -6.37 15.40 3.68
N PHE A 90 -5.41 15.29 2.76
CA PHE A 90 -5.54 14.48 1.54
C PHE A 90 -4.68 13.22 1.62
N SER A 91 -5.29 12.07 1.36
CA SER A 91 -4.63 10.78 1.18
C SER A 91 -4.87 10.25 -0.23
N ASN A 92 -4.13 9.22 -0.62
CA ASN A 92 -4.39 8.47 -1.85
C ASN A 92 -5.59 7.54 -1.65
N GLY A 93 -5.65 6.80 -0.54
CA GLY A 93 -6.64 5.72 -0.39
C GLY A 93 -6.24 4.50 -1.21
N LEU A 94 -7.19 3.59 -1.48
CA LEU A 94 -6.94 2.32 -2.16
C LEU A 94 -5.88 1.45 -1.46
N LEU A 95 -5.78 1.59 -0.13
CA LEU A 95 -4.76 0.96 0.73
C LEU A 95 -3.29 1.26 0.36
N LEU A 96 -3.00 2.40 -0.29
CA LEU A 96 -1.62 2.82 -0.53
C LEU A 96 -0.85 3.01 0.79
N GLU A 97 -1.45 3.75 1.72
CA GLU A 97 -0.78 4.17 2.92
C GLU A 97 -0.65 3.03 3.94
N GLU A 98 0.53 2.91 4.54
CA GLU A 98 0.74 2.03 5.69
C GLU A 98 -0.34 2.33 6.77
N PRO A 99 -1.00 1.31 7.34
CA PRO A 99 -2.11 1.50 8.29
C PRO A 99 -1.82 2.44 9.48
N GLY A 100 -0.59 2.50 9.95
CA GLY A 100 -0.12 3.45 10.97
C GLY A 100 -0.21 4.91 10.54
N ILE A 101 0.02 5.24 9.27
CA ILE A 101 -0.20 6.59 8.70
C ILE A 101 -1.66 6.95 8.84
N MET A 102 -2.56 6.10 8.36
CA MET A 102 -4.00 6.37 8.38
C MET A 102 -4.54 6.42 9.81
N LYS A 103 -4.05 5.55 10.70
CA LYS A 103 -4.35 5.62 12.14
C LYS A 103 -3.91 6.95 12.76
N MET A 104 -2.71 7.42 12.42
CA MET A 104 -2.18 8.70 12.91
C MET A 104 -3.04 9.87 12.42
N VAL A 105 -3.40 9.89 11.12
CA VAL A 105 -4.28 10.90 10.53
C VAL A 105 -5.61 10.95 11.27
N HIS A 106 -6.27 9.80 11.42
CA HIS A 106 -7.58 9.71 12.07
C HIS A 106 -7.55 10.12 13.54
N THR A 107 -6.47 9.80 14.25
CA THR A 107 -6.32 10.11 15.68
C THR A 107 -6.07 11.59 15.93
N ASN A 108 -5.29 12.24 15.07
CA ASN A 108 -4.75 13.59 15.34
C ASN A 108 -5.47 14.70 14.56
N ALA A 109 -6.05 14.41 13.40
CA ALA A 109 -6.75 15.42 12.62
C ALA A 109 -7.94 15.98 13.40
N GLY A 110 -8.20 17.28 13.23
CA GLY A 110 -9.37 17.92 13.82
C GLY A 110 -10.66 17.15 13.47
N LYS A 111 -11.60 17.03 14.42
CA LYS A 111 -12.85 16.29 14.19
C LYS A 111 -13.67 16.82 13.01
N SER A 112 -13.57 18.11 12.73
CA SER A 112 -14.22 18.79 11.61
C SER A 112 -13.32 18.93 10.38
N ALA A 113 -12.05 18.55 10.46
CA ALA A 113 -11.14 18.60 9.31
C ALA A 113 -11.51 17.47 8.34
N PRO A 114 -11.84 17.78 7.07
CA PRO A 114 -12.08 16.77 6.05
C PRO A 114 -10.83 15.90 5.85
N LYS A 115 -11.06 14.60 5.69
CA LYS A 115 -10.06 13.59 5.34
C LYS A 115 -10.48 12.98 4.01
N ILE A 116 -9.74 13.27 2.96
CA ILE A 116 -10.15 13.02 1.58
C ILE A 116 -9.18 12.04 0.94
N GLU A 117 -9.67 10.84 0.63
CA GLU A 117 -8.93 9.81 -0.08
C GLU A 117 -9.15 9.95 -1.59
N LEU A 118 -8.16 10.46 -2.31
CA LEU A 118 -8.28 10.93 -3.70
C LEU A 118 -8.55 9.82 -4.73
N GLY A 119 -8.05 8.62 -4.48
CA GLY A 119 -8.25 7.42 -5.31
C GLY A 119 -9.65 6.82 -5.21
N GLU A 120 -10.33 7.01 -4.07
CA GLU A 120 -11.69 6.51 -3.88
C GLU A 120 -12.68 7.21 -4.80
N ARG A 121 -13.49 6.48 -5.58
CA ARG A 121 -14.46 7.08 -6.52
C ARG A 121 -13.80 8.04 -7.54
N LEU A 122 -12.54 7.79 -7.91
CA LEU A 122 -11.80 8.61 -8.87
C LEU A 122 -12.50 8.72 -10.24
N GLU A 123 -13.29 7.70 -10.60
CA GLU A 123 -14.09 7.65 -11.84
C GLU A 123 -15.10 8.79 -11.96
N GLU A 124 -15.61 9.32 -10.84
CA GLU A 124 -16.53 10.47 -10.84
C GLU A 124 -15.89 11.76 -11.35
N TYR A 125 -14.56 11.82 -11.29
CA TYR A 125 -13.74 12.92 -11.78
C TYR A 125 -13.08 12.61 -13.13
N GLY A 126 -13.49 11.50 -13.76
CA GLY A 126 -13.06 11.05 -15.08
C GLY A 126 -11.76 10.27 -15.09
N GLY A 127 -11.31 9.74 -13.94
CA GLY A 127 -10.20 8.78 -13.90
C GLY A 127 -10.67 7.35 -14.13
N THR A 128 -9.73 6.42 -14.05
CA THR A 128 -9.95 4.98 -14.17
C THR A 128 -9.16 4.25 -13.09
N VAL A 129 -9.69 3.13 -12.64
CA VAL A 129 -9.02 2.23 -11.69
C VAL A 129 -8.66 0.92 -12.39
N ILE A 130 -7.64 0.23 -11.88
CA ILE A 130 -7.24 -1.12 -12.25
C ILE A 130 -7.59 -2.00 -11.07
N GLU A 131 -8.40 -3.03 -11.32
CA GLU A 131 -8.55 -4.14 -10.37
C GLU A 131 -7.26 -4.95 -10.37
N LEU A 132 -6.80 -5.34 -9.19
CA LEU A 132 -5.60 -6.17 -9.08
C LEU A 132 -5.93 -7.56 -9.65
N GLU A 133 -5.40 -7.86 -10.83
CA GLU A 133 -5.48 -9.20 -11.43
C GLU A 133 -4.52 -10.14 -10.70
N GLU A 134 -5.07 -10.83 -9.70
CA GLU A 134 -4.40 -11.83 -8.91
C GLU A 134 -4.47 -13.22 -9.59
N ASP A 135 -3.92 -13.35 -10.80
CA ASP A 135 -3.70 -14.66 -11.43
C ASP A 135 -2.21 -14.84 -11.78
N LEU A 136 -1.44 -15.31 -10.79
CA LEU A 136 -0.01 -15.59 -10.96
C LEU A 136 0.30 -16.88 -11.72
N GLY A 137 -0.67 -17.45 -12.44
CA GLY A 137 -0.50 -18.70 -13.20
C GLY A 137 -0.17 -19.87 -12.28
N LEU A 138 -0.71 -19.85 -11.06
CA LEU A 138 -0.65 -20.98 -10.16
C LEU A 138 -1.55 -22.07 -10.73
N ASP A 139 -1.00 -23.28 -10.85
CA ASP A 139 -1.82 -24.37 -11.32
C ASP A 139 -2.93 -24.70 -10.30
N VAL A 140 -2.77 -24.41 -8.99
CA VAL A 140 -3.72 -24.70 -7.89
C VAL A 140 -4.54 -23.46 -7.50
N LEU A 141 -5.63 -23.65 -6.74
CA LEU A 141 -6.42 -22.54 -6.19
C LEU A 141 -5.53 -21.56 -5.42
N TRP A 142 -5.59 -20.29 -5.77
CA TRP A 142 -4.94 -19.23 -5.03
C TRP A 142 -5.93 -18.66 -4.01
N LEU A 143 -5.82 -19.15 -2.77
CA LEU A 143 -6.77 -18.85 -1.72
C LEU A 143 -6.27 -17.76 -0.76
N GLY A 144 -7.05 -16.68 -0.64
CA GLY A 144 -6.83 -15.60 0.30
C GLY A 144 -7.88 -15.53 1.40
N TRP A 145 -7.76 -14.47 2.19
CA TRP A 145 -8.68 -14.10 3.25
C TRP A 145 -9.13 -12.66 3.01
N ALA A 146 -10.43 -12.41 2.98
CA ALA A 146 -11.00 -11.09 2.71
C ALA A 146 -11.96 -10.61 3.81
N VAL A 147 -12.10 -9.30 3.88
CA VAL A 147 -13.15 -8.59 4.63
C VAL A 147 -13.81 -7.60 3.68
N GLU A 148 -15.13 -7.66 3.57
CA GLU A 148 -15.95 -6.69 2.83
C GLU A 148 -16.93 -6.01 3.79
N GLY A 149 -17.64 -4.99 3.33
CA GLY A 149 -18.64 -4.25 4.10
C GLY A 149 -18.02 -3.12 4.94
N GLU A 150 -18.72 -1.98 4.99
CA GLU A 150 -18.28 -0.82 5.75
C GLU A 150 -18.34 -1.09 7.26
N VAL A 151 -17.30 -0.68 7.99
CA VAL A 151 -17.32 -0.68 9.46
C VAL A 151 -17.38 0.74 9.97
N ALA A 152 -18.37 1.03 10.83
CA ALA A 152 -18.52 2.33 11.43
C ALA A 152 -17.29 2.70 12.30
N GLY A 153 -16.77 3.91 12.08
CA GLY A 153 -15.64 4.44 12.85
C GLY A 153 -14.32 4.39 12.09
N ALA A 154 -13.67 5.54 12.03
CA ALA A 154 -12.34 5.71 11.47
C ALA A 154 -11.31 4.72 12.05
N GLY A 155 -10.68 3.93 11.20
CA GLY A 155 -9.64 2.96 11.57
C GLY A 155 -10.15 1.69 12.24
N SER A 156 -11.46 1.44 12.19
CA SER A 156 -12.01 0.13 12.57
C SER A 156 -11.44 -0.97 11.67
N GLN A 157 -11.16 -2.12 12.25
CA GLN A 157 -10.68 -3.33 11.57
C GLN A 157 -11.66 -4.47 11.84
N VAL A 158 -11.49 -5.57 11.12
CA VAL A 158 -12.24 -6.80 11.35
C VAL A 158 -11.23 -7.89 11.67
N ARG A 159 -11.37 -8.44 12.88
CA ARG A 159 -10.67 -9.66 13.29
C ARG A 159 -11.56 -10.84 12.94
N THR A 160 -11.01 -11.81 12.23
CA THR A 160 -11.64 -13.10 12.02
C THR A 160 -10.80 -14.18 12.71
N THR A 161 -11.41 -14.95 13.59
CA THR A 161 -10.75 -15.94 14.44
C THR A 161 -11.20 -17.34 14.05
N ALA A 162 -10.28 -18.26 13.84
CA ALA A 162 -10.59 -19.68 13.69
C ALA A 162 -10.97 -20.26 15.08
N THR A 163 -12.12 -20.90 15.17
CA THR A 163 -12.65 -21.38 16.47
C THR A 163 -12.82 -22.89 16.54
N LYS A 164 -12.88 -23.57 15.39
CA LYS A 164 -13.05 -25.02 15.33
C LYS A 164 -12.59 -25.60 13.99
N LEU A 165 -11.98 -26.78 14.05
CA LEU A 165 -11.65 -27.61 12.88
C LEU A 165 -12.21 -29.01 13.08
N GLU A 166 -12.88 -29.54 12.07
CA GLU A 166 -13.18 -30.97 11.94
C GLU A 166 -12.42 -31.49 10.71
N GLY A 167 -11.69 -32.60 10.84
CA GLY A 167 -10.91 -33.14 9.73
C GLY A 167 -10.02 -34.33 10.14
N PRO A 168 -9.34 -34.95 9.16
CA PRO A 168 -8.46 -36.10 9.38
C PRO A 168 -7.10 -35.73 10.01
N GLY A 169 -6.68 -34.47 9.90
CA GLY A 169 -5.40 -33.99 10.41
C GLY A 169 -5.46 -32.51 10.81
N ASP A 170 -4.32 -31.85 10.77
CA ASP A 170 -4.15 -30.45 11.14
C ASP A 170 -4.29 -29.51 9.93
N LEU A 171 -4.73 -28.29 10.19
CA LEU A 171 -4.69 -27.13 9.28
C LEU A 171 -3.80 -26.06 9.87
N ARG A 172 -2.90 -25.51 9.04
CA ARG A 172 -2.08 -24.35 9.37
C ARG A 172 -2.23 -23.27 8.33
N VAL A 173 -2.47 -22.05 8.80
CA VAL A 173 -2.52 -20.86 7.96
C VAL A 173 -1.37 -19.96 8.34
N TYR A 174 -0.51 -19.63 7.38
CA TYR A 174 0.68 -18.84 7.66
C TYR A 174 1.07 -17.96 6.48
N LEU A 175 1.67 -16.82 6.79
CA LEU A 175 2.40 -16.04 5.81
C LEU A 175 3.86 -16.39 5.90
N THR A 176 4.50 -16.67 4.77
CA THR A 176 5.95 -16.65 4.73
C THR A 176 6.39 -15.22 4.46
N ASP A 177 7.09 -14.61 5.42
CA ASP A 177 7.76 -13.34 5.20
C ASP A 177 8.82 -13.48 4.11
N THR A 178 9.32 -12.37 3.61
CA THR A 178 10.18 -12.40 2.42
C THR A 178 11.59 -12.89 2.69
N LEU A 179 11.96 -13.01 3.97
CA LEU A 179 13.18 -13.67 4.42
C LEU A 179 12.96 -15.19 4.57
N GLY A 180 11.83 -15.70 4.07
CA GLY A 180 11.46 -17.10 4.11
C GLY A 180 11.02 -17.56 5.49
N ARG A 181 10.71 -16.65 6.42
CA ARG A 181 10.29 -17.01 7.78
C ARG A 181 8.77 -17.05 7.87
N PRO A 182 8.19 -18.16 8.33
CA PRO A 182 6.76 -18.27 8.51
C PRO A 182 6.32 -17.47 9.74
N LYS A 183 5.23 -16.72 9.57
CA LYS A 183 4.40 -16.16 10.62
C LYS A 183 3.07 -16.92 10.59
N VAL A 184 2.84 -17.71 11.62
CA VAL A 184 1.64 -18.52 11.78
C VAL A 184 0.49 -17.65 12.27
N TYR A 185 -0.68 -17.82 11.65
CA TYR A 185 -1.92 -17.13 11.98
C TYR A 185 -2.99 -18.08 12.49
N VAL A 186 -2.96 -19.34 12.05
CA VAL A 186 -3.81 -20.41 12.56
C VAL A 186 -2.96 -21.66 12.67
N ASP A 187 -2.98 -22.31 13.83
CA ASP A 187 -2.42 -23.65 14.02
C ASP A 187 -3.46 -24.53 14.74
N SER A 188 -4.10 -25.44 14.03
CA SER A 188 -5.12 -26.27 14.70
C SER A 188 -4.54 -27.28 15.68
N SER A 189 -3.22 -27.49 15.69
CA SER A 189 -2.57 -28.57 16.45
C SER A 189 -2.27 -28.22 17.90
N ASP A 190 -2.17 -26.93 18.24
CA ASP A 190 -2.07 -26.45 19.63
C ASP A 190 -3.43 -26.01 20.21
N GLY A 191 -4.46 -25.97 19.37
CA GLY A 191 -5.85 -25.74 19.73
C GLY A 191 -6.22 -24.26 19.67
N PHE A 192 -7.48 -23.97 19.35
CA PHE A 192 -7.89 -22.59 19.04
C PHE A 192 -7.92 -21.64 20.25
N ASP A 193 -7.26 -20.50 20.11
CA ASP A 193 -7.37 -19.34 21.00
C ASP A 193 -7.41 -18.00 20.22
N ASP A 194 -7.32 -16.87 20.94
CA ASP A 194 -7.40 -15.53 20.32
C ASP A 194 -6.24 -15.25 19.34
N ALA A 195 -5.13 -16.00 19.42
CA ALA A 195 -4.00 -15.88 18.51
C ALA A 195 -4.27 -16.49 17.13
N ASP A 196 -5.25 -17.40 17.01
CA ASP A 196 -5.66 -18.03 15.76
C ASP A 196 -6.53 -17.11 14.90
N SER A 197 -6.09 -15.86 14.73
CA SER A 197 -6.89 -14.81 14.14
C SER A 197 -6.13 -13.98 13.13
N PHE A 198 -6.89 -13.51 12.15
CA PHE A 198 -6.44 -12.60 11.12
C PHE A 198 -7.18 -11.26 11.26
N THR A 199 -6.45 -10.15 11.15
CA THR A 199 -7.04 -8.81 11.21
C THR A 199 -6.76 -8.07 9.90
N LEU A 200 -7.86 -7.65 9.26
CA LEU A 200 -7.87 -6.87 8.02
C LEU A 200 -8.66 -5.57 8.22
N PRO A 201 -8.30 -4.49 7.51
CA PRO A 201 -9.21 -3.36 7.34
C PRO A 201 -10.45 -3.81 6.53
N PRO A 202 -11.56 -3.04 6.60
CA PRO A 202 -12.68 -3.21 5.68
C PRO A 202 -12.24 -3.09 4.21
N GLU A 203 -12.93 -3.78 3.31
CA GLU A 203 -12.65 -3.78 1.86
C GLU A 203 -11.20 -4.17 1.53
N ALA A 204 -10.71 -5.21 2.22
CA ALA A 204 -9.33 -5.64 2.05
C ALA A 204 -9.19 -7.15 2.14
N HIS A 205 -8.20 -7.67 1.43
CA HIS A 205 -7.87 -9.08 1.43
C HIS A 205 -6.36 -9.32 1.45
N THR A 206 -5.98 -10.57 1.66
CA THR A 206 -4.59 -11.00 1.72
C THR A 206 -4.46 -12.48 1.44
N HIS A 207 -3.44 -12.84 0.70
CA HIS A 207 -3.14 -14.24 0.41
C HIS A 207 -2.19 -14.85 1.41
N VAL A 208 -2.52 -16.06 1.84
CA VAL A 208 -1.80 -16.81 2.87
C VAL A 208 -1.53 -18.22 2.37
N ASN A 209 -0.56 -18.91 2.98
CA ASN A 209 -0.40 -20.34 2.75
C ASN A 209 -1.43 -21.10 3.59
N TRP A 210 -2.10 -22.06 2.97
CA TRP A 210 -2.98 -23.02 3.63
C TRP A 210 -2.35 -24.40 3.55
N ALA A 211 -1.94 -24.97 4.69
CA ALA A 211 -1.27 -26.25 4.77
C ALA A 211 -2.12 -27.29 5.52
N PHE A 212 -2.34 -28.44 4.90
CA PHE A 212 -3.10 -29.57 5.45
C PHE A 212 -2.19 -30.78 5.62
N SER A 213 -2.26 -31.44 6.77
CA SER A 213 -1.34 -32.54 7.09
C SER A 213 -1.78 -33.92 6.58
N GLU A 214 -3.05 -34.11 6.24
CA GLU A 214 -3.62 -35.40 5.84
C GLU A 214 -4.68 -35.20 4.74
N PRO A 215 -4.88 -36.15 3.82
CA PRO A 215 -5.95 -36.07 2.83
C PRO A 215 -7.31 -36.39 3.47
N GLY A 216 -8.35 -35.67 3.03
CA GLY A 216 -9.73 -35.86 3.44
C GLY A 216 -10.53 -34.56 3.47
N VAL A 217 -11.70 -34.58 4.12
CA VAL A 217 -12.60 -33.41 4.19
C VAL A 217 -12.36 -32.65 5.48
N TYR A 218 -12.05 -31.36 5.36
CA TYR A 218 -11.89 -30.43 6.49
C TYR A 218 -13.05 -29.45 6.55
N ARG A 219 -13.45 -29.07 7.77
CA ARG A 219 -14.45 -28.03 8.05
C ARG A 219 -13.89 -27.05 9.06
N LEU A 220 -13.51 -25.86 8.61
CA LEU A 220 -12.99 -24.78 9.45
C LEU A 220 -14.10 -23.81 9.80
N THR A 221 -14.40 -23.63 11.08
CA THR A 221 -15.32 -22.60 11.58
C THR A 221 -14.54 -21.36 11.97
N VAL A 222 -15.03 -20.20 11.53
CA VAL A 222 -14.47 -18.90 11.85
C VAL A 222 -15.53 -17.98 12.46
N GLU A 223 -15.10 -17.05 13.29
CA GLU A 223 -15.93 -16.03 13.93
C GLU A 223 -15.34 -14.64 13.68
N GLY A 224 -16.19 -13.70 13.28
CA GLY A 224 -15.84 -12.33 12.97
C GLY A 224 -16.14 -11.36 14.10
N ARG A 225 -15.26 -10.37 14.28
CA ARG A 225 -15.43 -9.30 15.26
C ARG A 225 -14.90 -7.97 14.70
N THR A 226 -15.69 -6.91 14.81
CA THR A 226 -15.18 -5.55 14.58
C THR A 226 -14.24 -5.17 15.72
N GLU A 227 -13.15 -4.48 15.40
CA GLU A 227 -12.23 -3.91 16.37
C GLU A 227 -12.06 -2.43 16.08
N THR A 228 -12.50 -1.58 17.01
CA THR A 228 -12.25 -0.14 16.90
C THR A 228 -10.86 0.19 17.44
N LEU A 229 -10.26 1.29 16.97
CA LEU A 229 -8.94 1.74 17.44
C LEU A 229 -8.86 1.98 18.96
N ASP A 230 -10.01 2.24 19.60
CA ASP A 230 -10.14 2.49 21.05
C ASP A 230 -10.26 1.19 21.88
N GLY A 231 -10.14 0.02 21.23
CA GLY A 231 -10.21 -1.30 21.88
C GLY A 231 -11.64 -1.80 22.12
N GLY A 232 -12.65 -1.13 21.54
CA GLY A 232 -14.01 -1.63 21.48
C GLY A 232 -14.19 -2.63 20.34
N GLY A 233 -15.34 -3.32 20.33
CA GLY A 233 -15.65 -4.23 19.24
C GLY A 233 -16.92 -5.02 19.46
N GLU A 234 -17.54 -5.47 18.38
CA GLU A 234 -18.76 -6.28 18.37
C GLU A 234 -18.56 -7.53 17.51
N GLU A 235 -19.09 -8.65 17.98
CA GLU A 235 -19.13 -9.88 17.19
C GLU A 235 -20.05 -9.67 15.99
N ILE A 236 -19.59 -10.05 14.79
CA ILE A 236 -20.25 -9.76 13.52
C ILE A 236 -21.04 -10.99 13.06
N GLY A 237 -20.37 -12.14 12.97
CA GLY A 237 -20.95 -13.36 12.43
C GLY A 237 -19.99 -14.55 12.47
N SER A 238 -20.48 -15.72 12.09
CA SER A 238 -19.70 -16.94 12.05
C SER A 238 -20.12 -17.84 10.90
N GLY A 239 -19.19 -18.66 10.42
CA GLY A 239 -19.44 -19.56 9.30
C GLY A 239 -18.42 -20.68 9.23
N THR A 240 -18.69 -21.66 8.37
CA THR A 240 -17.85 -22.85 8.22
C THR A 240 -17.46 -23.04 6.75
N PHE A 241 -16.16 -23.02 6.47
CA PHE A 241 -15.60 -23.35 5.16
C PHE A 241 -15.31 -24.85 5.07
N THR A 242 -15.56 -25.43 3.90
CA THR A 242 -15.27 -26.84 3.62
C THR A 242 -14.14 -26.97 2.63
N PHE A 243 -13.15 -27.82 2.93
CA PHE A 243 -12.04 -28.14 2.05
C PHE A 243 -12.04 -29.62 1.71
N THR A 244 -11.72 -29.97 0.47
CA THR A 244 -11.37 -31.33 0.05
C THR A 244 -9.87 -31.40 -0.20
N VAL A 245 -9.16 -32.24 0.56
CA VAL A 245 -7.71 -32.35 0.49
C VAL A 245 -7.31 -33.70 -0.09
N GLY A 246 -6.55 -33.65 -1.17
CA GLY A 246 -6.15 -34.80 -1.97
C GLY A 246 -7.29 -35.40 -2.80
N ASP A 247 -6.92 -36.09 -3.88
CA ASP A 247 -7.86 -36.55 -4.92
C ASP A 247 -8.81 -37.68 -4.44
N ALA A 248 -8.63 -38.16 -3.21
CA ALA A 248 -9.45 -39.21 -2.62
C ALA A 248 -10.70 -38.68 -1.87
N ALA A 249 -10.77 -37.39 -1.60
CA ALA A 249 -11.90 -36.77 -0.88
C ALA A 249 -13.01 -36.39 -1.87
N GLU A 250 -14.21 -36.98 -1.71
CA GLU A 250 -15.37 -36.56 -2.49
C GLU A 250 -16.00 -35.30 -1.87
N PRO A 251 -16.25 -34.24 -2.65
CA PRO A 251 -16.95 -33.06 -2.15
C PRO A 251 -18.39 -33.41 -1.75
N PRO A 252 -18.95 -32.75 -0.72
CA PRO A 252 -20.37 -32.86 -0.39
C PRO A 252 -21.28 -32.69 -1.62
N ALA A 253 -22.34 -33.49 -1.68
CA ALA A 253 -23.25 -33.44 -2.83
C ALA A 253 -23.96 -32.07 -2.93
N GLY A 254 -23.90 -31.45 -4.10
CA GLY A 254 -24.61 -30.21 -4.40
C GLY A 254 -23.81 -28.93 -4.14
N THR A 255 -22.56 -29.04 -3.68
CA THR A 255 -21.66 -27.89 -3.56
C THR A 255 -20.94 -27.61 -4.87
N GLU A 256 -20.64 -26.35 -5.12
CA GLU A 256 -19.68 -25.95 -6.13
C GLU A 256 -18.25 -26.28 -5.67
N VAL A 257 -17.38 -26.67 -6.60
CA VAL A 257 -15.98 -27.00 -6.30
C VAL A 257 -15.10 -25.95 -6.97
N LEU A 258 -14.26 -25.28 -6.18
CA LEU A 258 -13.25 -24.35 -6.65
C LEU A 258 -11.88 -25.02 -6.53
N ASP A 259 -11.23 -25.30 -7.66
CA ASP A 259 -9.97 -26.08 -7.74
C ASP A 259 -8.81 -25.32 -8.39
N SER A 260 -9.07 -24.11 -8.84
CA SER A 260 -8.16 -23.25 -9.60
C SER A 260 -8.66 -21.79 -9.61
N GLY A 261 -7.80 -20.87 -9.99
CA GLY A 261 -8.11 -19.43 -10.04
C GLY A 261 -7.98 -18.74 -8.68
N HIS A 262 -8.53 -17.53 -8.59
CA HIS A 262 -8.49 -16.71 -7.39
C HIS A 262 -9.77 -16.89 -6.56
N ALA A 263 -9.59 -17.06 -5.24
CA ALA A 263 -10.69 -17.04 -4.30
C ALA A 263 -10.24 -16.51 -2.93
N ASP A 264 -11.17 -15.93 -2.18
CA ASP A 264 -10.97 -15.56 -0.78
C ASP A 264 -12.03 -16.21 0.10
N VAL A 265 -11.61 -16.69 1.27
CA VAL A 265 -12.55 -16.85 2.39
C VAL A 265 -12.88 -15.48 2.96
N ALA A 266 -14.14 -15.08 2.88
CA ALA A 266 -14.57 -13.71 3.14
C ALA A 266 -15.58 -13.62 4.29
N LEU A 267 -15.50 -12.52 5.03
CA LEU A 267 -16.49 -12.10 6.00
C LEU A 267 -16.97 -10.69 5.63
N ASP A 268 -18.27 -10.51 5.47
CA ASP A 268 -18.87 -9.19 5.29
C ASP A 268 -19.20 -8.59 6.66
N ALA A 269 -18.58 -7.45 6.95
CA ALA A 269 -18.60 -6.79 8.24
C ALA A 269 -19.92 -6.04 8.52
N GLU A 270 -20.71 -5.77 7.49
CA GLU A 270 -22.01 -5.12 7.61
C GLU A 270 -23.12 -6.16 7.86
N THR A 271 -23.06 -7.28 7.16
CA THR A 271 -24.09 -8.34 7.18
C THR A 271 -23.78 -9.48 8.15
N GLY A 272 -22.51 -9.70 8.47
CA GLY A 272 -22.03 -10.86 9.23
C GLY A 272 -22.01 -12.16 8.44
N GLU A 273 -22.22 -12.10 7.13
CA GLU A 273 -22.19 -13.28 6.28
C GLU A 273 -20.74 -13.74 6.02
N VAL A 274 -20.54 -15.05 6.08
CA VAL A 274 -19.29 -15.71 5.73
C VAL A 274 -19.49 -16.47 4.42
N TYR A 275 -18.68 -16.17 3.42
CA TYR A 275 -18.82 -16.70 2.05
C TYR A 275 -17.45 -16.85 1.40
N VAL A 276 -17.40 -17.49 0.24
CA VAL A 276 -16.23 -17.48 -0.62
C VAL A 276 -16.43 -16.45 -1.72
N ARG A 277 -15.48 -15.54 -1.85
CA ARG A 277 -15.34 -14.62 -2.97
C ARG A 277 -14.50 -15.27 -4.06
N THR A 278 -14.91 -15.20 -5.32
CA THR A 278 -14.17 -15.84 -6.43
C THR A 278 -14.48 -15.16 -7.75
N ASP A 279 -13.58 -15.27 -8.72
CA ASP A 279 -13.75 -14.66 -10.05
C ASP A 279 -14.90 -15.29 -10.84
N GLY A 280 -15.79 -14.44 -11.35
CA GLY A 280 -16.87 -14.80 -12.25
C GLY A 280 -16.49 -14.72 -13.72
N ALA A 281 -17.40 -15.20 -14.59
CA ALA A 281 -17.20 -15.12 -16.03
C ALA A 281 -17.17 -13.67 -16.52
N GLY A 282 -16.00 -13.22 -17.01
CA GLY A 282 -15.81 -11.88 -17.55
C GLY A 282 -15.21 -10.86 -16.58
N GLY A 283 -14.65 -11.30 -15.44
CA GLY A 283 -13.95 -10.44 -14.47
C GLY A 283 -14.83 -9.91 -13.34
N GLU A 284 -16.12 -10.26 -13.29
CA GLU A 284 -16.99 -9.86 -12.17
C GLU A 284 -16.80 -10.77 -10.95
N THR A 285 -16.54 -10.19 -9.78
CA THR A 285 -16.46 -10.93 -8.51
C THR A 285 -17.79 -11.60 -8.14
N ARG A 286 -17.76 -12.89 -7.80
CA ARG A 286 -18.91 -13.67 -7.34
C ARG A 286 -18.80 -14.02 -5.86
N ARG A 287 -19.90 -13.85 -5.12
CA ARG A 287 -20.03 -14.32 -3.73
C ARG A 287 -20.79 -15.65 -3.68
N VAL A 288 -20.26 -16.62 -2.97
CA VAL A 288 -20.82 -17.98 -2.84
C VAL A 288 -20.90 -18.31 -1.37
N ALA A 289 -22.10 -18.58 -0.84
CA ALA A 289 -22.26 -18.92 0.57
C ALA A 289 -21.31 -20.07 0.96
N ALA A 290 -20.65 -19.97 2.12
CA ALA A 290 -19.62 -20.92 2.53
C ALA A 290 -20.13 -22.38 2.61
N GLU A 291 -21.43 -22.56 2.81
CA GLU A 291 -22.11 -23.87 2.84
C GLU A 291 -22.37 -24.49 1.45
N ASP A 292 -22.38 -23.67 0.40
CA ASP A 292 -22.67 -24.06 -0.98
C ASP A 292 -21.40 -24.32 -1.81
N VAL A 293 -20.22 -24.15 -1.22
CA VAL A 293 -18.92 -24.21 -1.92
C VAL A 293 -17.90 -25.05 -1.16
N VAL A 294 -17.03 -25.72 -1.92
CA VAL A 294 -15.89 -26.49 -1.43
C VAL A 294 -14.64 -25.97 -2.10
N LEU A 295 -13.61 -25.76 -1.29
CA LEU A 295 -12.28 -25.34 -1.71
C LEU A 295 -11.43 -26.61 -1.90
N ASP A 296 -11.05 -26.90 -3.13
CA ASP A 296 -10.30 -28.11 -3.46
C ASP A 296 -8.79 -27.88 -3.34
N VAL A 297 -8.12 -28.82 -2.67
CA VAL A 297 -6.68 -28.86 -2.45
C VAL A 297 -6.16 -30.16 -3.07
N PRO A 298 -5.91 -30.18 -4.39
CA PRO A 298 -5.68 -31.42 -5.14
C PRO A 298 -4.35 -32.09 -4.79
N ASP A 299 -4.15 -33.37 -5.16
CA ASP A 299 -2.89 -34.11 -4.87
C ASP A 299 -1.64 -33.50 -5.53
N ARG A 300 -1.82 -32.68 -6.55
CA ARG A 300 -0.75 -31.89 -7.17
C ARG A 300 -0.27 -30.71 -6.32
N ALA A 301 -1.04 -30.34 -5.29
CA ALA A 301 -0.65 -29.38 -4.25
C ALA A 301 0.20 -30.04 -3.15
N ARG A 302 0.51 -31.33 -3.27
CA ARG A 302 1.28 -32.09 -2.29
C ARG A 302 2.76 -31.70 -2.34
N GLU A 303 3.26 -31.34 -1.17
CA GLU A 303 4.62 -30.96 -0.88
C GLU A 303 5.18 -31.82 0.27
N SER A 304 6.46 -31.65 0.58
CA SER A 304 7.08 -32.25 1.77
C SER A 304 7.44 -31.19 2.79
N VAL A 305 7.26 -31.49 4.08
CA VAL A 305 7.62 -30.59 5.17
C VAL A 305 9.12 -30.23 5.05
N PRO A 306 9.47 -28.94 4.98
CA PRO A 306 10.86 -28.51 4.84
C PRO A 306 11.74 -28.93 6.03
N GLU A 307 13.04 -29.15 5.79
CA GLU A 307 14.00 -29.48 6.85
C GLU A 307 14.37 -28.28 7.73
N GLU A 308 14.10 -27.08 7.24
CA GLU A 308 14.45 -25.82 7.88
C GLU A 308 13.64 -25.63 9.17
N LYS A 309 14.37 -25.36 10.26
CA LYS A 309 13.80 -25.17 11.61
C LYS A 309 12.58 -24.22 11.67
N PRO A 310 12.51 -23.09 10.93
CA PRO A 310 11.34 -22.23 10.96
C PRO A 310 10.04 -22.92 10.52
N TYR A 311 10.11 -23.97 9.71
CA TYR A 311 8.94 -24.72 9.20
C TYR A 311 8.59 -25.96 10.03
N ALA A 312 9.29 -26.19 11.15
CA ALA A 312 9.03 -27.34 12.03
C ALA A 312 7.62 -27.35 12.64
N PHE A 313 6.88 -26.23 12.57
CA PHE A 313 5.48 -26.18 12.97
C PHE A 313 4.58 -26.98 12.01
N LEU A 314 4.97 -27.19 10.75
CA LEU A 314 4.17 -27.91 9.75
C LEU A 314 4.13 -29.43 9.96
N GLY A 315 5.10 -30.01 10.68
CA GLY A 315 5.21 -31.46 10.87
C GLY A 315 6.66 -31.93 11.00
N ALA A 316 6.91 -33.24 10.89
CA ALA A 316 8.28 -33.74 10.84
C ALA A 316 8.88 -33.54 9.44
N PRO A 317 10.17 -33.21 9.32
CA PRO A 317 10.81 -33.05 8.02
C PRO A 317 10.62 -34.26 7.10
N GLY A 318 10.14 -34.00 5.87
CA GLY A 318 9.87 -35.02 4.87
C GLY A 318 8.48 -35.69 4.98
N ASP A 319 7.66 -35.36 5.98
CA ASP A 319 6.25 -35.73 5.99
C ASP A 319 5.52 -35.06 4.82
N ASP A 320 4.46 -35.70 4.33
CA ASP A 320 3.62 -35.12 3.28
C ASP A 320 2.75 -33.99 3.85
N LEU A 321 2.55 -32.93 3.07
CA LEU A 321 1.49 -31.95 3.31
C LEU A 321 0.89 -31.47 1.99
N TRP A 322 -0.30 -30.89 2.02
CA TRP A 322 -0.94 -30.28 0.86
C TRP A 322 -1.03 -28.77 1.08
N VAL A 323 -0.48 -27.99 0.16
CA VAL A 323 -0.34 -26.53 0.32
C VAL A 323 -1.06 -25.80 -0.81
N LEU A 324 -2.01 -24.94 -0.47
CA LEU A 324 -2.35 -23.81 -1.34
C LEU A 324 -1.36 -22.69 -1.02
N PRO A 325 -0.38 -22.42 -1.90
CA PRO A 325 0.69 -21.49 -1.59
C PRO A 325 0.19 -20.06 -1.64
N GLN A 326 0.74 -19.20 -0.79
CA GLN A 326 0.70 -17.78 -1.06
C GLN A 326 1.48 -17.52 -2.37
N ALA A 327 0.91 -16.76 -3.29
CA ALA A 327 1.60 -16.45 -4.55
C ALA A 327 2.67 -15.36 -4.37
N VAL A 328 2.53 -14.56 -3.31
CA VAL A 328 3.42 -13.45 -2.96
C VAL A 328 3.98 -13.66 -1.55
N LEU A 329 5.30 -13.60 -1.38
CA LEU A 329 5.91 -13.65 -0.05
C LEU A 329 5.72 -12.33 0.68
N GLY A 330 5.42 -12.37 1.99
CA GLY A 330 5.20 -11.22 2.89
C GLY A 330 3.72 -10.97 3.21
N LYS A 331 3.43 -10.13 4.23
CA LYS A 331 2.04 -9.69 4.46
C LYS A 331 1.68 -8.65 3.40
N HIS A 332 0.71 -8.98 2.57
CA HIS A 332 0.19 -8.12 1.51
C HIS A 332 -1.29 -7.95 1.75
N VAL A 333 -1.67 -6.77 2.22
CA VAL A 333 -3.08 -6.42 2.36
C VAL A 333 -3.38 -5.46 1.24
N HIS A 334 -4.17 -5.91 0.28
CA HIS A 334 -4.62 -5.08 -0.83
C HIS A 334 -6.10 -4.78 -0.65
N GLY A 335 -6.54 -3.65 -1.21
CA GLY A 335 -7.93 -3.51 -1.62
C GLY A 335 -8.06 -4.15 -3.00
N ASP A 336 -9.27 -4.26 -3.52
CA ASP A 336 -9.49 -4.84 -4.85
C ASP A 336 -8.86 -4.02 -6.00
N LEU A 337 -8.35 -2.81 -5.70
CA LEU A 337 -7.87 -1.83 -6.66
C LEU A 337 -6.38 -1.50 -6.45
N ASP A 338 -5.64 -1.35 -7.56
CA ASP A 338 -4.25 -0.89 -7.57
C ASP A 338 -4.17 0.58 -7.10
N PRO A 339 -3.38 0.90 -6.05
CA PRO A 339 -3.30 2.25 -5.52
C PRO A 339 -2.48 3.24 -6.36
N HIS A 340 -1.66 2.80 -7.32
CA HIS A 340 -0.67 3.62 -8.04
C HIS A 340 -1.27 4.44 -9.19
N THR A 341 -2.48 4.97 -8.98
CA THR A 341 -3.31 5.61 -10.00
C THR A 341 -2.62 6.79 -10.68
N TRP A 342 -1.72 7.51 -9.97
CA TRP A 342 -1.02 8.68 -10.48
C TRP A 342 -0.02 8.36 -11.59
N GLU A 343 0.35 7.08 -11.79
CA GLU A 343 1.24 6.66 -12.88
C GLU A 343 0.60 6.84 -14.28
N ASP A 344 -0.72 7.10 -14.33
CA ASP A 344 -1.41 7.64 -15.50
C ASP A 344 -1.66 9.15 -15.35
N VAL A 345 -1.26 9.93 -16.37
CA VAL A 345 -1.44 11.40 -16.36
C VAL A 345 -2.92 11.78 -16.44
N ALA A 346 -3.77 10.98 -17.11
CA ALA A 346 -5.21 11.21 -17.13
C ALA A 346 -5.85 11.04 -15.73
N ASN A 347 -5.34 10.08 -14.94
CA ASN A 347 -5.75 9.92 -13.54
C ASN A 347 -5.23 11.08 -12.67
N ALA A 348 -4.02 11.58 -12.90
CA ALA A 348 -3.55 12.78 -12.22
C ALA A 348 -4.41 14.02 -12.56
N GLU A 349 -4.97 14.12 -13.77
CA GLU A 349 -5.97 15.16 -14.08
C GLU A 349 -7.26 14.98 -13.27
N ALA A 350 -7.71 13.75 -13.05
CA ALA A 350 -8.86 13.47 -12.20
C ALA A 350 -8.59 13.84 -10.73
N TYR A 351 -7.38 13.56 -10.22
CA TYR A 351 -6.93 14.07 -8.91
C TYR A 351 -7.01 15.59 -8.85
N VAL A 352 -6.53 16.31 -9.87
CA VAL A 352 -6.60 17.78 -9.91
C VAL A 352 -8.04 18.29 -9.87
N ARG A 353 -8.95 17.67 -10.64
CA ARG A 353 -10.38 18.05 -10.63
C ARG A 353 -11.03 17.82 -9.27
N ARG A 354 -10.68 16.73 -8.59
CA ARG A 354 -11.16 16.45 -7.24
C ARG A 354 -10.59 17.42 -6.21
N ILE A 355 -9.27 17.61 -6.20
CA ILE A 355 -8.59 18.56 -5.32
C ILE A 355 -9.21 19.96 -5.46
N GLU A 356 -9.48 20.40 -6.69
CA GLU A 356 -10.17 21.67 -6.95
C GLU A 356 -11.54 21.74 -6.25
N ALA A 357 -12.38 20.72 -6.41
CA ALA A 357 -13.71 20.68 -5.79
C ALA A 357 -13.63 20.73 -4.26
N GLU A 358 -12.72 19.95 -3.67
CA GLU A 358 -12.56 19.81 -2.22
C GLU A 358 -11.97 21.07 -1.58
N LEU A 359 -10.99 21.71 -2.23
CA LEU A 359 -10.45 23.00 -1.77
C LEU A 359 -11.50 24.11 -1.86
N ILE A 360 -12.36 24.09 -2.87
CA ILE A 360 -13.48 25.03 -3.00
C ILE A 360 -14.52 24.82 -1.89
N GLU A 361 -14.76 23.58 -1.49
CA GLU A 361 -15.67 23.27 -0.39
C GLU A 361 -15.10 23.75 0.95
N ALA A 362 -13.80 23.52 1.19
CA ALA A 362 -13.11 23.96 2.40
C ALA A 362 -12.90 25.49 2.47
N ASP A 363 -12.58 26.14 1.35
CA ASP A 363 -12.42 27.59 1.22
C ASP A 363 -13.21 28.15 0.01
N PRO A 364 -14.51 28.44 0.18
CA PRO A 364 -15.34 29.00 -0.90
C PRO A 364 -14.88 30.37 -1.41
N GLU A 365 -14.14 31.15 -0.60
CA GLU A 365 -13.63 32.46 -1.01
C GLU A 365 -12.45 32.31 -1.99
N GLY A 366 -11.69 31.22 -1.88
CA GLY A 366 -10.59 30.85 -2.77
C GLY A 366 -10.99 30.36 -4.15
N ARG A 367 -12.30 30.12 -4.40
CA ARG A 367 -12.82 29.48 -5.62
C ARG A 367 -12.20 29.97 -6.92
N ALA A 368 -12.21 31.28 -7.16
CA ALA A 368 -11.70 31.83 -8.41
C ALA A 368 -10.19 31.57 -8.62
N THR A 369 -9.42 31.45 -7.53
CA THR A 369 -8.00 31.09 -7.57
C THR A 369 -7.83 29.61 -7.89
N TYR A 370 -8.56 28.73 -7.21
CA TYR A 370 -8.49 27.28 -7.43
C TYR A 370 -8.91 26.90 -8.85
N GLU A 371 -10.04 27.41 -9.34
CA GLU A 371 -10.53 27.16 -10.71
C GLU A 371 -9.52 27.63 -11.77
N LYS A 372 -8.90 28.80 -11.56
CA LYS A 372 -7.89 29.33 -12.47
C LYS A 372 -6.62 28.47 -12.48
N ASN A 373 -6.16 28.06 -11.31
CA ASN A 373 -4.93 27.28 -11.14
C ASN A 373 -5.10 25.86 -11.66
N ALA A 374 -6.20 25.19 -11.29
CA ALA A 374 -6.57 23.87 -11.78
C ALA A 374 -6.68 23.87 -13.32
N ALA A 375 -7.41 24.82 -13.91
CA ALA A 375 -7.51 24.91 -15.36
C ALA A 375 -6.14 25.13 -16.05
N ALA A 376 -5.22 25.87 -15.42
CA ALA A 376 -3.86 26.04 -15.94
C ALA A 376 -3.02 24.77 -15.83
N TYR A 377 -3.15 24.06 -14.72
CA TYR A 377 -2.39 22.84 -14.49
C TYR A 377 -2.93 21.67 -15.32
N LEU A 378 -4.25 21.54 -15.50
CA LEU A 378 -4.86 20.57 -16.42
C LEU A 378 -4.36 20.72 -17.86
N ARG A 379 -4.19 21.96 -18.36
CA ARG A 379 -3.55 22.18 -19.68
C ARG A 379 -2.10 21.71 -19.74
N THR A 380 -1.40 21.78 -18.60
CA THR A 380 -0.01 21.29 -18.49
C THR A 380 0.02 19.77 -18.47
N LEU A 381 -0.90 19.13 -17.75
CA LEU A 381 -1.05 17.67 -17.69
C LEU A 381 -1.47 17.09 -19.04
N GLY A 382 -2.47 17.66 -19.73
CA GLY A 382 -2.83 17.19 -21.07
C GLY A 382 -1.68 17.31 -22.08
N ALA A 383 -0.85 18.36 -22.00
CA ALA A 383 0.34 18.47 -22.85
C ALA A 383 1.43 17.47 -22.47
N LEU A 384 1.54 17.14 -21.18
CA LEU A 384 2.45 16.12 -20.64
C LEU A 384 2.03 14.72 -21.08
N ASP A 385 0.75 14.37 -20.97
CA ASP A 385 0.20 13.09 -21.42
C ASP A 385 0.56 12.81 -22.88
N GLU A 386 0.28 13.77 -23.77
CA GLU A 386 0.68 13.65 -25.17
C GLU A 386 2.22 13.55 -25.37
N GLU A 387 3.01 14.23 -24.54
CA GLU A 387 4.48 14.17 -24.58
C GLU A 387 4.98 12.78 -24.18
N VAL A 388 4.45 12.21 -23.10
CA VAL A 388 4.76 10.86 -22.62
C VAL A 388 4.36 9.84 -23.67
N ALA A 389 3.12 9.89 -24.16
CA ALA A 389 2.61 8.96 -25.18
C ALA A 389 3.45 8.99 -26.46
N ARG A 390 3.80 10.18 -26.97
CA ARG A 390 4.67 10.31 -28.16
C ARG A 390 6.07 9.74 -27.92
N THR A 391 6.64 9.97 -26.74
CA THR A 391 7.99 9.49 -26.40
C THR A 391 8.01 7.97 -26.30
N LEU A 392 7.04 7.40 -25.59
CA LEU A 392 6.92 5.95 -25.37
C LEU A 392 6.52 5.19 -26.64
N ALA A 393 5.76 5.81 -27.55
CA ALA A 393 5.44 5.23 -28.85
C ALA A 393 6.69 4.96 -29.72
N THR A 394 7.84 5.60 -29.43
CA THR A 394 9.10 5.33 -30.13
C THR A 394 9.75 4.00 -29.73
N VAL A 395 9.33 3.40 -28.61
CA VAL A 395 9.85 2.11 -28.13
C VAL A 395 9.33 0.99 -29.04
N PRO A 396 10.22 0.11 -29.57
CA PRO A 396 9.81 -1.06 -30.35
C PRO A 396 8.83 -1.94 -29.57
N GLU A 397 7.75 -2.40 -30.20
CA GLU A 397 6.68 -3.17 -29.54
C GLU A 397 7.22 -4.39 -28.78
N GLU A 398 8.22 -5.09 -29.32
CA GLU A 398 8.85 -6.25 -28.70
C GLU A 398 9.58 -5.95 -27.37
N ASN A 399 9.96 -4.68 -27.16
CA ASN A 399 10.70 -4.18 -26.03
C ASN A 399 9.83 -3.44 -25.01
N ARG A 400 8.52 -3.30 -25.24
CA ARG A 400 7.59 -2.60 -24.34
C ARG A 400 7.24 -3.41 -23.10
N LYS A 401 8.27 -3.90 -22.41
CA LYS A 401 8.18 -4.80 -21.25
C LYS A 401 8.90 -4.17 -20.07
N LEU A 402 8.22 -4.11 -18.93
CA LEU A 402 8.72 -3.53 -17.70
C LEU A 402 9.08 -4.64 -16.71
N VAL A 403 10.28 -4.52 -16.14
CA VAL A 403 10.70 -5.26 -14.96
C VAL A 403 11.14 -4.25 -13.91
N THR A 404 10.40 -4.12 -12.83
CA THR A 404 10.50 -3.02 -11.85
C THR A 404 10.88 -3.51 -10.45
N THR A 405 11.11 -2.59 -9.50
CA THR A 405 11.35 -2.98 -8.11
C THR A 405 10.07 -3.53 -7.50
N HIS A 406 8.96 -2.79 -7.55
CA HIS A 406 7.65 -3.32 -7.15
C HIS A 406 6.55 -3.11 -8.18
N ASP A 407 5.39 -3.68 -7.88
CA ASP A 407 4.22 -3.68 -8.75
C ASP A 407 3.47 -2.34 -8.67
N ALA A 408 4.06 -1.32 -9.30
CA ALA A 408 3.58 0.07 -9.21
C ALA A 408 3.09 0.64 -10.55
N PHE A 409 3.42 -0.02 -11.66
CA PHE A 409 3.41 0.61 -12.98
C PHE A 409 2.27 0.11 -13.89
N GLY A 410 1.26 -0.55 -13.33
CA GLY A 410 0.09 -1.05 -14.07
C GLY A 410 -0.62 0.06 -14.84
N TYR A 411 -0.88 1.20 -14.20
CA TYR A 411 -1.52 2.37 -14.84
C TYR A 411 -0.67 2.96 -15.97
N LEU A 412 0.64 3.16 -15.77
CA LEU A 412 1.55 3.62 -16.83
C LEU A 412 1.56 2.64 -18.00
N ALA A 413 1.61 1.34 -17.71
CA ALA A 413 1.65 0.30 -18.71
C ALA A 413 0.37 0.29 -19.56
N LYS A 414 -0.80 0.35 -18.92
CA LYS A 414 -2.11 0.44 -19.58
C LYS A 414 -2.24 1.73 -20.42
N ALA A 415 -1.88 2.87 -19.87
CA ALA A 415 -2.03 4.18 -20.53
C ALA A 415 -1.16 4.31 -21.79
N TYR A 416 0.06 3.78 -21.76
CA TYR A 416 1.06 4.01 -22.80
C TYR A 416 1.48 2.75 -23.59
N GLY A 417 0.74 1.65 -23.43
CA GLY A 417 0.91 0.43 -24.21
C GLY A 417 2.20 -0.33 -23.90
N MET A 418 2.54 -0.45 -22.61
CA MET A 418 3.59 -1.32 -22.09
C MET A 418 2.98 -2.55 -21.40
N GLU A 419 3.81 -3.54 -21.13
CA GLU A 419 3.46 -4.78 -20.41
C GLU A 419 4.35 -4.89 -19.17
N VAL A 420 3.78 -4.99 -17.97
CA VAL A 420 4.56 -5.37 -16.78
C VAL A 420 4.77 -6.88 -16.85
N VAL A 421 6.03 -7.32 -17.00
CA VAL A 421 6.35 -8.75 -17.14
C VAL A 421 6.99 -9.36 -15.91
N GLY A 422 7.28 -8.53 -14.90
CA GLY A 422 7.75 -8.97 -13.59
C GLY A 422 8.17 -7.79 -12.71
N PHE A 423 8.31 -8.07 -11.43
CA PHE A 423 8.82 -7.14 -10.41
C PHE A 423 9.62 -7.95 -9.38
N VAL A 424 10.35 -7.27 -8.51
CA VAL A 424 11.21 -7.92 -7.50
C VAL A 424 10.40 -8.32 -6.28
N VAL A 425 9.51 -7.44 -5.83
CA VAL A 425 8.61 -7.63 -4.70
C VAL A 425 7.28 -6.92 -5.01
N PRO A 426 6.11 -7.45 -4.65
CA PRO A 426 4.85 -6.72 -4.85
C PRO A 426 4.76 -5.43 -4.05
N VAL A 427 5.32 -5.42 -2.83
CA VAL A 427 5.39 -4.23 -1.96
C VAL A 427 6.84 -3.92 -1.61
N PRO A 428 7.25 -2.64 -1.67
CA PRO A 428 8.65 -2.19 -1.58
C PRO A 428 9.43 -2.49 -0.28
N ASN A 429 8.78 -3.01 0.76
CA ASN A 429 9.32 -3.08 2.12
C ASN A 429 9.86 -4.43 2.53
N GLN A 430 10.16 -5.22 1.53
CA GLN A 430 10.45 -6.61 1.67
C GLN A 430 11.70 -6.94 0.87
N GLU A 431 12.63 -7.68 1.49
CA GLU A 431 13.79 -8.21 0.76
C GLU A 431 13.34 -9.47 0.01
N PRO A 432 13.58 -9.60 -1.30
CA PRO A 432 13.14 -10.77 -2.07
C PRO A 432 13.90 -12.05 -1.66
N SER A 433 13.20 -13.17 -1.66
CA SER A 433 13.72 -14.51 -1.44
C SER A 433 14.59 -15.01 -2.61
N ALA A 434 15.42 -16.04 -2.35
CA ALA A 434 16.26 -16.65 -3.39
C ALA A 434 15.46 -17.22 -4.59
N ALA A 435 14.25 -17.73 -4.35
CA ALA A 435 13.37 -18.24 -5.40
C ALA A 435 12.80 -17.11 -6.26
N GLU A 436 12.43 -15.97 -5.66
CA GLU A 436 12.01 -14.78 -6.40
C GLU A 436 13.15 -14.20 -7.23
N VAL A 437 14.38 -14.19 -6.69
CA VAL A 437 15.59 -13.82 -7.44
C VAL A 437 15.78 -14.72 -8.67
N GLU A 438 15.58 -16.03 -8.52
CA GLU A 438 15.70 -17.01 -9.60
C GLU A 438 14.59 -16.85 -10.65
N LYS A 439 13.32 -16.77 -10.22
CA LYS A 439 12.16 -16.53 -11.10
C LYS A 439 12.29 -15.22 -11.88
N LEU A 440 12.76 -14.17 -11.23
CA LEU A 440 13.08 -12.88 -11.86
C LEU A 440 14.20 -13.04 -12.90
N GLY A 441 15.25 -13.78 -12.57
CA GLY A 441 16.34 -14.10 -13.49
C GLY A 441 15.87 -14.88 -14.73
N ASP A 442 14.98 -15.84 -14.57
CA ASP A 442 14.38 -16.61 -15.67
C ASP A 442 13.42 -15.74 -16.49
N THR A 443 12.59 -14.91 -15.85
CA THR A 443 11.72 -13.94 -16.51
C THR A 443 12.50 -12.99 -17.40
N ILE A 444 13.60 -12.41 -16.89
CA ILE A 444 14.47 -11.50 -17.64
C ILE A 444 15.05 -12.20 -18.88
N ARG A 445 15.47 -13.46 -18.73
CA ARG A 445 16.05 -14.28 -19.80
C ARG A 445 15.02 -14.65 -20.87
N ASP A 446 13.85 -15.13 -20.45
CA ASP A 446 12.83 -15.69 -21.32
C ASP A 446 12.07 -14.60 -22.08
N LYS A 447 11.75 -13.50 -21.40
CA LYS A 447 11.06 -12.33 -21.99
C LYS A 447 12.01 -11.44 -22.81
N ARG A 448 13.32 -11.66 -22.68
CA ARG A 448 14.41 -10.95 -23.38
C ARG A 448 14.35 -9.43 -23.18
N VAL A 449 14.12 -9.00 -21.94
CA VAL A 449 14.02 -7.58 -21.61
C VAL A 449 15.40 -6.90 -21.72
N PRO A 450 15.50 -5.70 -22.32
CA PRO A 450 16.79 -5.03 -22.52
C PRO A 450 17.30 -4.34 -21.25
N SER A 451 16.40 -3.99 -20.32
CA SER A 451 16.74 -3.32 -19.07
C SER A 451 15.70 -3.62 -17.98
N VAL A 452 16.14 -3.48 -16.73
CA VAL A 452 15.30 -3.44 -15.53
C VAL A 452 15.29 -2.03 -14.94
N PHE A 453 14.27 -1.73 -14.16
CA PHE A 453 14.00 -0.39 -13.65
C PHE A 453 13.99 -0.35 -12.13
N LEU A 454 14.73 0.59 -11.58
CA LEU A 454 14.90 0.80 -10.14
C LEU A 454 14.27 2.11 -9.70
N GLU A 455 13.47 2.00 -8.67
CA GLU A 455 12.88 3.13 -7.97
C GLU A 455 13.86 3.76 -6.96
N PRO A 456 14.12 5.08 -7.04
CA PRO A 456 15.11 5.75 -6.19
C PRO A 456 14.87 5.61 -4.69
N ASN A 457 13.62 5.75 -4.25
CA ASN A 457 13.21 5.59 -2.84
C ASN A 457 13.47 4.15 -2.33
N LEU A 458 13.57 3.18 -3.24
CA LEU A 458 13.81 1.76 -2.95
C LEU A 458 15.22 1.31 -3.31
N ALA A 459 16.02 2.18 -3.89
CA ALA A 459 17.32 1.87 -4.45
C ALA A 459 18.32 1.35 -3.41
N ALA A 460 18.13 1.68 -2.13
CA ALA A 460 18.94 1.15 -1.03
C ALA A 460 18.60 -0.31 -0.66
N ARG A 461 17.45 -0.82 -1.11
CA ARG A 461 16.93 -2.17 -0.83
C ARG A 461 16.95 -3.07 -2.07
N ALA A 462 17.06 -2.48 -3.27
CA ALA A 462 17.02 -3.20 -4.54
C ALA A 462 18.38 -3.77 -5.01
N ASP A 463 19.28 -4.13 -4.09
CA ASP A 463 20.59 -4.72 -4.42
C ASP A 463 20.46 -6.06 -5.16
N VAL A 464 19.38 -6.79 -4.89
CA VAL A 464 19.04 -8.03 -5.59
C VAL A 464 18.78 -7.79 -7.07
N LEU A 465 17.95 -6.81 -7.42
CA LEU A 465 17.64 -6.52 -8.82
C LEU A 465 18.87 -6.06 -9.60
N ARG A 466 19.74 -5.26 -8.97
CA ARG A 466 21.04 -4.89 -9.57
C ARG A 466 21.89 -6.12 -9.87
N ARG A 467 21.99 -7.03 -8.91
CA ARG A 467 22.80 -8.24 -9.06
C ARG A 467 22.25 -9.17 -10.14
N VAL A 468 20.94 -9.41 -10.15
CA VAL A 468 20.29 -10.21 -11.21
C VAL A 468 20.51 -9.57 -12.58
N ALA A 469 20.38 -8.25 -12.68
CA ALA A 469 20.63 -7.52 -13.91
C ALA A 469 22.08 -7.64 -14.40
N GLU A 470 23.06 -7.54 -13.48
CA GLU A 470 24.48 -7.75 -13.78
C GLU A 470 24.75 -9.17 -14.28
N ASP A 471 24.19 -10.18 -13.61
CA ASP A 471 24.35 -11.59 -13.96
C ASP A 471 23.73 -11.92 -15.33
N GLN A 472 22.57 -11.33 -15.66
CA GLN A 472 21.92 -11.47 -16.96
C GLN A 472 22.46 -10.49 -18.03
N ARG A 473 23.36 -9.57 -17.67
CA ARG A 473 23.93 -8.51 -18.54
C ARG A 473 22.87 -7.60 -19.18
N VAL A 474 21.82 -7.27 -18.43
CA VAL A 474 20.79 -6.31 -18.85
C VAL A 474 21.04 -4.93 -18.23
N GLY A 475 20.53 -3.88 -18.88
CA GLY A 475 20.69 -2.51 -18.38
C GLY A 475 19.94 -2.29 -17.06
N VAL A 476 20.43 -1.39 -16.22
CA VAL A 476 19.72 -0.92 -15.02
C VAL A 476 19.43 0.56 -15.22
N CYS A 477 18.15 0.92 -15.16
CA CYS A 477 17.66 2.28 -15.37
C CYS A 477 16.82 2.76 -14.19
N THR A 478 16.58 4.06 -14.11
CA THR A 478 15.81 4.65 -13.00
C THR A 478 14.39 4.94 -13.44
N LEU A 479 13.42 4.53 -12.63
CA LEU A 479 12.01 4.85 -12.86
C LEU A 479 11.42 5.31 -11.53
N TYR A 480 10.79 6.48 -11.49
CA TYR A 480 10.18 7.00 -10.27
C TYR A 480 8.74 6.48 -10.16
N GLY A 481 8.38 5.89 -9.02
CA GLY A 481 7.01 5.43 -8.72
C GLY A 481 6.39 6.27 -7.59
N ASP A 482 6.59 5.83 -6.35
CA ASP A 482 5.87 6.37 -5.18
C ASP A 482 6.37 7.72 -4.64
N SER A 483 7.52 8.23 -5.13
CA SER A 483 8.18 9.35 -4.47
C SER A 483 9.05 10.19 -5.39
N PHE A 484 9.27 11.44 -4.96
CA PHE A 484 10.25 12.36 -5.53
C PHE A 484 11.61 12.23 -4.83
N ASP A 485 12.64 12.89 -5.36
CA ASP A 485 13.95 13.00 -4.72
C ASP A 485 14.52 14.43 -4.82
N ASP A 486 15.84 14.55 -4.67
CA ASP A 486 16.59 15.80 -4.77
C ASP A 486 16.83 16.28 -6.22
N LYS A 487 16.37 15.53 -7.24
CA LYS A 487 16.54 15.86 -8.66
C LYS A 487 15.20 16.05 -9.38
N ILE A 488 14.26 15.16 -9.09
CA ILE A 488 12.91 15.14 -9.61
C ILE A 488 12.01 15.57 -8.46
N HIS A 489 11.34 16.69 -8.63
CA HIS A 489 10.75 17.40 -7.50
C HIS A 489 9.25 17.66 -7.60
N ASP A 490 8.68 17.37 -8.76
CA ASP A 490 7.28 17.59 -9.09
C ASP A 490 6.80 16.52 -10.08
N TYR A 491 5.48 16.34 -10.12
CA TYR A 491 4.85 15.26 -10.89
C TYR A 491 5.17 15.34 -12.39
N VAL A 492 5.19 16.56 -12.94
CA VAL A 492 5.48 16.79 -14.36
C VAL A 492 6.91 16.36 -14.72
N SER A 493 7.89 16.71 -13.89
CA SER A 493 9.28 16.31 -14.09
C SER A 493 9.48 14.80 -13.93
N MET A 494 8.72 14.17 -13.03
CA MET A 494 8.71 12.72 -12.81
C MET A 494 8.26 11.97 -14.07
N MET A 495 7.08 12.29 -14.59
CA MET A 495 6.54 11.61 -15.78
C MET A 495 7.41 11.86 -17.03
N ARG A 496 7.96 13.06 -17.18
CA ARG A 496 8.94 13.35 -18.27
C ARG A 496 10.22 12.54 -18.13
N HIS A 497 10.73 12.40 -16.90
CA HIS A 497 11.91 11.59 -16.65
C HIS A 497 11.63 10.13 -17.00
N ASN A 498 10.54 9.57 -16.45
CA ASN A 498 10.12 8.19 -16.68
C ASN A 498 9.98 7.90 -18.18
N ALA A 499 9.27 8.74 -18.94
CA ALA A 499 9.10 8.56 -20.37
C ALA A 499 10.43 8.52 -21.15
N LYS A 500 11.35 9.45 -20.84
CA LYS A 500 12.66 9.52 -21.49
C LYS A 500 13.56 8.35 -21.11
N GLU A 501 13.54 7.95 -19.84
CA GLU A 501 14.36 6.84 -19.38
C GLU A 501 13.87 5.51 -19.95
N LEU A 502 12.56 5.28 -19.97
CA LEU A 502 11.93 4.15 -20.64
C LEU A 502 12.30 4.11 -22.13
N ALA A 503 12.12 5.23 -22.85
CA ALA A 503 12.51 5.29 -24.26
C ALA A 503 13.99 4.98 -24.46
N ARG A 504 14.89 5.58 -23.65
CA ARG A 504 16.33 5.35 -23.73
C ARG A 504 16.72 3.89 -23.47
N CYS A 505 16.11 3.26 -22.46
CA CYS A 505 16.51 1.93 -21.98
C CYS A 505 15.86 0.78 -22.76
N LEU A 506 14.70 1.03 -23.37
CA LEU A 506 13.97 0.05 -24.18
C LEU A 506 14.23 0.21 -25.69
N GLY A 507 15.13 1.11 -26.10
CA GLY A 507 15.57 1.26 -27.48
C GLY A 507 14.71 2.18 -28.36
N GLY A 508 13.89 3.03 -27.74
CA GLY A 508 13.21 4.15 -28.38
C GLY A 508 14.11 5.38 -28.59
N SER A 509 13.49 6.47 -29.06
CA SER A 509 14.13 7.77 -29.25
C SER A 509 13.66 8.74 -28.15
N ALA A 510 14.61 9.22 -27.34
CA ALA A 510 14.36 10.09 -26.18
C ALA A 510 14.38 11.60 -26.50
#